data_AF-A0A5B7D9W0-F1
#
_entry.id   AF-A0A5B7D9W0-F1
#
_cell.length_a   1.000
_cell.length_b   1.000
_cell.length_c   1.000
_cell.angle_alpha   90.00
_cell.angle_beta   90.00
_cell.angle_gamma   90.00
#
_symmetry.space_group_name_H-M   'P 1'
#
loop_
_entity.id
_entity.type
_entity.pdbx_description
1 polymer ?
#
loop_
_entity_poly.entity_id
_entity_poly.type
_entity_poly.pdbx_seq_one_letter_code
_entity_poly.pdbx_strand_id
1 'polypeptide(L)'
;MRSLVHVHRSNLTHNYYGSGLNVRQGAGDVNVTHSTIMYNVGDGVNVTYEGGVQNVTWSTVADNKLRGVAVWFNESGQDTGIYQETAVAYSTLTGNLDVGLRVGNFCRPSFVNISSNTFSDGHGAALEIESCWLRSNETRTVQIGQNMFRDNRHLAIKVSPAVNMNFTLEYNEFHNNIHGTVLIYNEDKVELPMLPFSGIIQRNNFRGNSGWYVLRLGLSLLGLDQKLRLERNVIKENTVEELFVAFHSRSQASGVVCIGSSNIVLYRNLLDNPASRYELASHTNDQSIPIQATHNWLGSKFEQEIFRRILDRRDLYNLALIHFHPYLLSNNNVETPVMQEGPESEPEFFDPADNHIIGGEVNGEVTLRDGLYTVTRDIYVHKTGTLTIAFGTTLEFAEGMGMMVAGLLRTEGSGTRDVKFTLHGTTEQEEALERAAYFSGEEEAIPLNATTNVTLTEVHTLNVTQEEDMTPSVLVKLVGGRNSHEGRLMVWVDDQWGTVCNHGWNQDAAAIVCHQMGLVLNPEDWDLQPSQLPSEGQTSPILMR
;
A
#
# COMPACT_ATOMS: atom_id res chain seq x y z
N MET A 1 14.49 34.72 29.24
CA MET A 1 14.21 33.34 28.81
C MET A 1 15.07 32.41 29.67
N ARG A 2 14.46 31.73 30.64
CA ARG A 2 15.14 30.64 31.36
C ARG A 2 14.66 29.36 30.71
N SER A 3 15.45 28.79 29.81
CA SER A 3 15.23 27.41 29.39
C SER A 3 15.28 26.54 30.65
N LEU A 4 14.25 25.70 30.85
CA LEU A 4 14.21 24.79 31.99
C LEU A 4 15.29 23.71 31.84
N VAL A 5 15.63 23.35 30.59
CA VAL A 5 16.72 22.43 30.26
C VAL A 5 17.54 23.00 29.10
N HIS A 6 18.86 23.14 29.31
CA HIS A 6 19.79 23.53 28.26
C HIS A 6 20.99 22.58 28.24
N VAL A 7 21.12 21.80 27.18
CA VAL A 7 22.22 20.88 26.92
C VAL A 7 23.01 21.44 25.73
N HIS A 8 24.27 21.79 25.97
CA HIS A 8 25.12 22.40 24.96
C HIS A 8 26.48 21.71 24.95
N ARG A 9 27.00 21.37 23.76
CA ARG A 9 28.34 20.76 23.59
C ARG A 9 28.60 19.60 24.55
N SER A 10 27.61 18.73 24.66
CA SER A 10 27.61 17.63 25.63
C SER A 10 27.57 16.28 24.93
N ASN A 11 28.00 15.24 25.64
CA ASN A 11 28.01 13.86 25.15
C ASN A 11 27.13 13.01 26.08
N LEU A 12 26.01 12.52 25.56
CA LEU A 12 25.01 11.70 26.26
C LEU A 12 24.99 10.31 25.63
N THR A 13 26.00 9.50 25.95
CA THR A 13 26.20 8.19 25.32
C THR A 13 26.25 7.03 26.31
N HIS A 14 25.93 5.82 25.82
CA HIS A 14 26.04 4.57 26.58
C HIS A 14 25.20 4.53 27.87
N ASN A 15 24.00 5.13 27.86
CA ASN A 15 23.09 5.02 29.00
C ASN A 15 22.38 3.66 29.02
N TYR A 16 22.67 2.84 30.03
CA TYR A 16 22.19 1.45 30.14
C TYR A 16 20.78 1.28 30.72
N TYR A 17 20.20 2.32 31.31
CA TYR A 17 18.90 2.25 32.03
C TYR A 17 17.86 3.24 31.50
N GLY A 18 18.12 3.97 30.40
CA GLY A 18 17.17 4.96 29.90
C GLY A 18 17.66 5.74 28.69
N SER A 19 16.94 6.84 28.41
CA SER A 19 17.24 7.76 27.31
C SER A 19 18.48 8.61 27.60
N GLY A 20 19.14 9.12 26.55
CA GLY A 20 20.26 10.07 26.70
C GLY A 20 19.83 11.36 27.40
N LEU A 21 18.73 11.95 26.96
CA LEU A 21 18.00 13.01 27.65
C LEU A 21 16.53 12.61 27.78
N ASN A 22 16.01 12.58 28.99
CA ASN A 22 14.59 12.31 29.25
C ASN A 22 13.99 13.46 30.05
N VAL A 23 13.05 14.18 29.43
CA VAL A 23 12.35 15.31 30.04
C VAL A 23 10.87 14.95 30.16
N ARG A 24 10.38 14.82 31.40
CA ARG A 24 9.05 14.31 31.70
C ARG A 24 8.15 15.36 32.33
N GLN A 25 6.96 15.55 31.74
CA GLN A 25 5.85 16.36 32.26
C GLN A 25 6.18 17.85 32.51
N GLY A 26 5.21 18.72 32.23
CA GLY A 26 5.34 20.17 32.44
C GLY A 26 5.50 20.96 31.14
N ALA A 27 5.80 22.25 31.29
CA ALA A 27 5.86 23.21 30.20
C ALA A 27 7.12 24.08 30.28
N GLY A 28 7.83 24.25 29.16
CA GLY A 28 8.96 25.17 29.06
C GLY A 28 10.02 24.76 28.06
N ASP A 29 11.06 25.58 27.91
CA ASP A 29 12.02 25.40 26.82
C ASP A 29 13.04 24.30 27.13
N VAL A 30 13.23 23.41 26.17
CA VAL A 30 14.25 22.36 26.14
C VAL A 30 15.14 22.62 24.94
N ASN A 31 16.42 22.91 25.19
CA ASN A 31 17.34 23.27 24.12
C ASN A 31 18.57 22.36 24.14
N VAL A 32 18.71 21.51 23.11
CA VAL A 32 19.83 20.60 22.89
C VAL A 32 20.59 21.08 21.66
N THR A 33 21.85 21.48 21.84
CA THR A 33 22.66 22.07 20.76
C THR A 33 24.07 21.51 20.74
N HIS A 34 24.64 21.35 19.55
CA HIS A 34 26.06 20.96 19.37
C HIS A 34 26.44 19.69 20.15
N SER A 35 25.51 18.75 20.34
CA SER A 35 25.69 17.62 21.27
C SER A 35 25.66 16.28 20.54
N THR A 36 26.25 15.26 21.16
CA THR A 36 26.29 13.88 20.64
C THR A 36 25.50 12.99 21.57
N ILE A 37 24.49 12.31 21.03
CA ILE A 37 23.57 11.44 21.80
C ILE A 37 23.50 10.08 21.10
N MET A 38 24.25 9.10 21.59
CA MET A 38 24.39 7.81 20.89
C MET A 38 24.47 6.59 21.80
N TYR A 39 24.15 5.41 21.27
CA TYR A 39 24.31 4.13 21.97
C TYR A 39 23.54 4.03 23.29
N ASN A 40 22.38 4.69 23.38
CA ASN A 40 21.52 4.60 24.56
C ASN A 40 20.53 3.43 24.43
N VAL A 41 20.21 2.78 25.55
CA VAL A 41 19.21 1.70 25.59
C VAL A 41 17.79 2.25 25.44
N GLY A 42 17.55 3.49 25.87
CA GLY A 42 16.30 4.21 25.62
C GLY A 42 16.34 5.04 24.34
N ASP A 43 15.55 6.11 24.34
CA ASP A 43 15.59 7.11 23.26
C ASP A 43 16.89 7.93 23.30
N GLY A 44 17.26 8.61 22.22
CA GLY A 44 18.29 9.64 22.30
C GLY A 44 17.82 10.82 23.13
N VAL A 45 16.84 11.56 22.61
CA VAL A 45 16.17 12.67 23.30
C VAL A 45 14.68 12.38 23.36
N ASN A 46 14.12 12.31 24.56
CA ASN A 46 12.68 12.12 24.78
C ASN A 46 12.13 13.29 25.60
N VAL A 47 11.21 14.04 25.01
CA VAL A 47 10.55 15.17 25.64
C VAL A 47 9.05 14.93 25.62
N THR A 48 8.47 14.86 26.83
CA THR A 48 7.02 14.72 27.05
C THR A 48 6.37 15.98 27.62
N TYR A 49 6.92 17.13 27.24
CA TYR A 49 6.41 18.45 27.64
C TYR A 49 5.17 18.86 26.84
N GLU A 50 4.35 19.68 27.49
CA GLU A 50 3.24 20.43 26.89
C GLU A 50 3.62 21.90 26.87
N GLY A 51 3.78 22.50 25.69
CA GLY A 51 4.14 23.91 25.54
C GLY A 51 5.64 24.21 25.74
N GLY A 52 6.05 25.39 25.26
CA GLY A 52 7.44 25.85 25.21
C GLY A 52 8.14 25.51 23.90
N VAL A 53 9.43 25.82 23.83
CA VAL A 53 10.26 25.54 22.66
C VAL A 53 11.12 24.29 22.87
N GLN A 54 10.93 23.25 22.07
CA GLN A 54 11.81 22.07 22.02
C GLN A 54 12.73 22.19 20.81
N ASN A 55 14.00 22.48 21.07
CA ASN A 55 15.01 22.71 20.05
C ASN A 55 16.08 21.60 20.13
N VAL A 56 16.28 20.87 19.03
CA VAL A 56 17.41 19.94 18.84
C VAL A 56 18.14 20.33 17.57
N THR A 57 19.27 21.02 17.71
CA THR A 57 19.99 21.57 16.55
C THR A 57 21.49 21.32 16.59
N TRP A 58 22.12 21.27 15.40
CA TRP A 58 23.56 21.02 15.25
C TRP A 58 24.05 19.79 16.03
N SER A 59 23.22 18.75 16.15
CA SER A 59 23.50 17.60 17.02
C SER A 59 23.52 16.29 16.23
N THR A 60 24.19 15.28 16.78
CA THR A 60 24.20 13.93 16.22
C THR A 60 23.47 13.00 17.16
N VAL A 61 22.42 12.35 16.68
CA VAL A 61 21.58 11.43 17.44
C VAL A 61 21.55 10.08 16.74
N ALA A 62 22.27 9.10 17.28
CA ALA A 62 22.51 7.88 16.51
C ALA A 62 22.62 6.59 17.32
N ASP A 63 22.33 5.47 16.69
CA ASP A 63 22.49 4.12 17.26
C ASP A 63 21.79 3.93 18.62
N ASN A 64 20.67 4.61 18.85
CA ASN A 64 19.86 4.40 20.05
C ASN A 64 18.90 3.22 19.83
N LYS A 65 18.63 2.44 20.88
CA LYS A 65 17.80 1.23 20.80
C LYS A 65 16.31 1.50 20.68
N LEU A 66 15.85 2.71 21.00
CA LEU A 66 14.49 3.17 20.72
C LEU A 66 14.54 4.31 19.70
N ARG A 67 13.86 5.43 19.95
CA ARG A 67 13.76 6.55 19.01
C ARG A 67 14.99 7.44 19.10
N GLY A 68 15.36 8.09 18.01
CA GLY A 68 16.41 9.11 18.04
C GLY A 68 15.97 10.32 18.85
N VAL A 69 15.02 11.07 18.31
CA VAL A 69 14.38 12.22 18.99
C VAL A 69 12.87 11.98 19.02
N ALA A 70 12.25 12.14 20.19
CA ALA A 70 10.82 12.03 20.37
C ALA A 70 10.30 13.24 21.14
N VAL A 71 9.44 14.03 20.49
CA VAL A 71 8.70 15.13 21.11
C VAL A 71 7.22 14.80 20.99
N TRP A 72 6.61 14.39 22.09
CA TRP A 72 5.22 13.88 22.09
C TRP A 72 4.55 14.16 23.42
N PHE A 73 3.23 14.11 23.47
CA PHE A 73 2.48 14.39 24.67
C PHE A 73 1.50 13.25 24.95
N ASN A 74 1.26 12.98 26.23
CA ASN A 74 0.22 12.04 26.64
C ASN A 74 -1.04 12.83 26.99
N GLU A 75 -2.12 12.60 26.23
CA GLU A 75 -3.43 13.29 26.26
C GLU A 75 -4.07 13.43 27.66
N SER A 76 -3.54 12.76 28.68
CA SER A 76 -3.96 12.85 30.09
C SER A 76 -3.59 14.16 30.83
N GLY A 77 -2.78 15.06 30.25
CA GLY A 77 -2.34 16.30 30.92
C GLY A 77 -3.33 17.47 30.75
N GLN A 78 -3.57 18.20 31.84
CA GLN A 78 -4.44 19.37 31.86
C GLN A 78 -3.83 20.56 31.11
N ASP A 79 -4.46 20.84 29.96
CA ASP A 79 -4.64 22.14 29.29
C ASP A 79 -3.84 23.30 29.89
N THR A 80 -2.61 23.47 29.41
CA THR A 80 -1.89 24.74 29.56
C THR A 80 -2.01 25.48 28.23
N GLY A 81 -2.57 26.70 28.25
CA GLY A 81 -2.70 27.57 27.07
C GLY A 81 -1.36 28.10 26.54
N ILE A 82 -0.30 27.28 26.56
CA ILE A 82 1.08 27.64 26.26
C ILE A 82 1.40 27.20 24.83
N TYR A 83 1.92 28.15 24.06
CA TYR A 83 2.38 27.93 22.68
C TYR A 83 3.49 26.88 22.63
N GLN A 84 3.45 26.01 21.62
CA GLN A 84 4.41 24.93 21.40
C GLN A 84 5.17 25.15 20.08
N GLU A 85 6.49 25.07 20.15
CA GLU A 85 7.36 25.08 18.97
C GLU A 85 8.37 23.93 19.04
N THR A 86 8.42 23.11 18.00
CA THR A 86 9.40 22.04 17.87
C THR A 86 10.31 22.34 16.69
N ALA A 87 11.60 22.51 16.96
CA ALA A 87 12.62 22.79 15.95
C ALA A 87 13.69 21.70 15.98
N VAL A 88 13.78 20.91 14.92
CA VAL A 88 14.89 19.96 14.72
C VAL A 88 15.59 20.34 13.44
N ALA A 89 16.81 20.86 13.53
CA ALA A 89 17.51 21.33 12.35
C ALA A 89 19.02 21.13 12.38
N TYR A 90 19.64 21.10 11.20
CA TYR A 90 21.09 20.96 11.05
C TYR A 90 21.69 19.77 11.80
N SER A 91 20.90 18.70 11.98
CA SER A 91 21.26 17.55 12.81
C SER A 91 21.31 16.27 11.98
N THR A 92 22.03 15.28 12.49
CA THR A 92 22.12 13.95 11.86
C THR A 92 21.44 12.94 12.77
N LEU A 93 20.43 12.25 12.23
CA LEU A 93 19.71 11.18 12.90
C LEU A 93 19.97 9.88 12.14
N THR A 94 20.70 8.94 12.74
CA THR A 94 21.11 7.73 12.00
C THR A 94 21.17 6.47 12.85
N GLY A 95 20.84 5.31 12.28
CA GLY A 95 20.99 4.02 12.95
C GLY A 95 20.08 3.80 14.18
N ASN A 96 19.10 4.67 14.41
CA ASN A 96 18.15 4.50 15.51
C ASN A 96 17.19 3.34 15.18
N LEU A 97 16.95 2.46 16.14
CA LEU A 97 16.29 1.18 15.90
C LEU A 97 14.77 1.30 15.68
N ASP A 98 14.11 2.23 16.38
CA ASP A 98 12.67 2.48 16.23
C ASP A 98 12.44 3.61 15.21
N VAL A 99 12.05 4.80 15.65
CA VAL A 99 11.84 5.98 14.77
C VAL A 99 13.02 6.95 14.89
N GLY A 100 13.48 7.52 13.78
CA GLY A 100 14.53 8.53 13.79
C GLY A 100 14.10 9.80 14.55
N LEU A 101 13.06 10.48 14.07
CA LEU A 101 12.40 11.59 14.72
C LEU A 101 10.88 11.35 14.79
N ARG A 102 10.30 11.40 15.99
CA ARG A 102 8.85 11.37 16.20
C ARG A 102 8.35 12.71 16.74
N VAL A 103 7.36 13.28 16.07
CA VAL A 103 6.61 14.44 16.56
C VAL A 103 5.16 14.04 16.79
N GLY A 104 4.73 14.13 18.05
CA GLY A 104 3.44 13.65 18.52
C GLY A 104 2.25 14.56 18.20
N ASN A 105 1.11 14.11 18.71
CA ASN A 105 -0.23 14.64 18.47
C ASN A 105 -0.61 15.80 19.40
N PHE A 106 -0.01 16.98 19.19
CA PHE A 106 -0.41 18.19 19.90
C PHE A 106 -1.71 18.79 19.31
N CYS A 107 -2.70 19.12 20.16
CA CYS A 107 -4.06 19.51 19.76
C CYS A 107 -4.32 21.02 19.65
N ARG A 108 -3.32 21.85 19.97
CA ARG A 108 -3.39 23.33 19.93
C ARG A 108 -2.56 23.85 18.75
N PRO A 109 -2.61 25.17 18.43
CA PRO A 109 -1.76 25.75 17.42
C PRO A 109 -0.30 25.58 17.84
N SER A 110 0.47 24.88 17.01
CA SER A 110 1.90 24.71 17.20
C SER A 110 2.62 24.84 15.88
N PHE A 111 3.93 25.09 15.98
CA PHE A 111 4.83 25.12 14.84
C PHE A 111 5.87 24.01 14.95
N VAL A 112 5.98 23.21 13.90
CA VAL A 112 6.96 22.13 13.79
C VAL A 112 7.85 22.44 12.59
N ASN A 113 9.13 22.64 12.82
CA ASN A 113 10.14 22.88 11.80
C ASN A 113 11.20 21.78 11.84
N ILE A 114 11.29 21.04 10.74
CA ILE A 114 12.27 19.98 10.55
C ILE A 114 13.06 20.34 9.29
N SER A 115 14.24 20.92 9.47
CA SER A 115 14.98 21.47 8.32
C SER A 115 16.48 21.19 8.30
N SER A 116 17.01 20.96 7.11
CA SER A 116 18.46 20.76 6.92
C SER A 116 19.05 19.60 7.74
N ASN A 117 18.27 18.54 7.99
CA ASN A 117 18.76 17.35 8.68
C ASN A 117 19.16 16.26 7.69
N THR A 118 19.96 15.30 8.17
CA THR A 118 20.22 14.04 7.48
C THR A 118 19.62 12.89 8.26
N PHE A 119 18.81 12.08 7.58
CA PHE A 119 18.21 10.86 8.09
C PHE A 119 18.75 9.66 7.31
N SER A 120 19.47 8.76 7.97
CA SER A 120 20.03 7.58 7.29
C SER A 120 20.08 6.33 8.16
N ASP A 121 20.05 5.16 7.53
CA ASP A 121 20.16 3.86 8.20
C ASP A 121 19.08 3.65 9.29
N GLY A 122 17.92 4.29 9.16
CA GLY A 122 16.78 4.04 10.05
C GLY A 122 16.24 2.63 9.88
N HIS A 123 15.94 1.95 10.99
CA HIS A 123 15.33 0.61 10.99
C HIS A 123 13.79 0.65 10.99
N GLY A 124 13.18 1.66 11.62
CA GLY A 124 11.78 2.03 11.40
C GLY A 124 11.66 3.33 10.60
N ALA A 125 10.54 4.04 10.76
CA ALA A 125 10.33 5.30 10.04
C ALA A 125 11.40 6.34 10.39
N ALA A 126 12.01 6.98 9.39
CA ALA A 126 13.05 7.97 9.67
C ALA A 126 12.46 9.25 10.29
N LEU A 127 11.28 9.65 9.83
CA LEU A 127 10.48 10.73 10.38
C LEU A 127 9.01 10.32 10.51
N GLU A 128 8.45 10.41 11.71
CA GLU A 128 7.03 10.18 11.99
C GLU A 128 6.36 11.44 12.54
N ILE A 129 5.25 11.83 11.91
CA ILE A 129 4.41 12.96 12.29
C ILE A 129 3.00 12.44 12.60
N GLU A 130 2.60 12.51 13.86
CA GLU A 130 1.27 12.12 14.33
C GLU A 130 0.45 13.37 14.59
N SER A 131 -0.82 13.41 14.17
CA SER A 131 -1.68 14.56 14.46
C SER A 131 -2.68 14.30 15.57
N CYS A 132 -3.18 15.39 16.16
CA CYS A 132 -4.31 15.31 17.04
C CYS A 132 -5.61 15.16 16.25
N TRP A 133 -6.42 14.19 16.63
CA TRP A 133 -7.73 13.90 16.05
C TRP A 133 -8.93 14.39 16.90
N LEU A 134 -8.68 15.21 17.93
CA LEU A 134 -9.75 15.89 18.65
C LEU A 134 -10.33 17.00 17.77
N ARG A 135 -11.66 17.16 17.83
CA ARG A 135 -12.34 18.22 17.10
C ARG A 135 -11.91 19.59 17.66
N SER A 136 -11.26 20.39 16.81
CA SER A 136 -10.80 21.73 17.14
C SER A 136 -10.93 22.64 15.92
N ASN A 137 -11.01 23.95 16.17
CA ASN A 137 -10.88 24.96 15.11
C ASN A 137 -9.43 25.39 14.88
N GLU A 138 -8.49 24.78 15.62
CA GLU A 138 -7.08 25.10 15.60
C GLU A 138 -6.34 24.08 14.74
N THR A 139 -5.45 24.57 13.87
CA THR A 139 -4.56 23.74 13.06
C THR A 139 -3.12 24.01 13.41
N ARG A 140 -2.30 22.96 13.45
CA ARG A 140 -0.85 23.09 13.60
C ARG A 140 -0.18 23.29 12.24
N THR A 141 1.00 23.88 12.24
CA THR A 141 1.81 24.04 11.03
C THR A 141 3.03 23.13 11.11
N VAL A 142 3.23 22.31 10.09
CA VAL A 142 4.36 21.39 9.96
C VAL A 142 5.13 21.73 8.68
N GLN A 143 6.41 22.06 8.83
CA GLN A 143 7.33 22.36 7.74
C GLN A 143 8.50 21.37 7.76
N ILE A 144 8.65 20.61 6.67
CA ILE A 144 9.74 19.66 6.46
C ILE A 144 10.50 20.12 5.22
N GLY A 145 11.65 20.75 5.44
CA GLY A 145 12.38 21.49 4.41
C GLY A 145 13.85 21.11 4.28
N GLN A 146 14.38 20.97 3.06
CA GLN A 146 15.82 20.84 2.84
C GLN A 146 16.49 19.68 3.60
N ASN A 147 15.77 18.60 3.91
CA ASN A 147 16.35 17.41 4.54
C ASN A 147 16.83 16.42 3.48
N MET A 148 17.77 15.57 3.89
CA MET A 148 18.26 14.44 3.10
C MET A 148 17.87 13.14 3.79
N PHE A 149 17.03 12.34 3.12
CA PHE A 149 16.64 11.00 3.54
C PHE A 149 17.34 9.99 2.64
N ARG A 150 18.33 9.28 3.17
CA ARG A 150 19.12 8.35 2.38
C ARG A 150 19.32 7.01 3.04
N ASP A 151 19.33 5.94 2.25
CA ASP A 151 19.72 4.60 2.71
C ASP A 151 18.87 4.11 3.91
N ASN A 152 17.63 4.59 4.07
CA ASN A 152 16.74 4.11 5.13
C ASN A 152 16.16 2.75 4.76
N ARG A 153 16.05 1.86 5.76
CA ARG A 153 15.59 0.46 5.57
C ARG A 153 14.08 0.30 5.57
N HIS A 154 13.39 1.37 5.96
CA HIS A 154 11.94 1.48 6.01
C HIS A 154 11.54 2.89 5.51
N LEU A 155 10.26 3.23 5.66
CA LEU A 155 9.70 4.54 5.32
C LEU A 155 10.58 5.73 5.74
N ALA A 156 10.88 6.62 4.79
CA ALA A 156 11.58 7.86 5.10
C ALA A 156 10.68 8.83 5.88
N ILE A 157 9.42 9.00 5.46
CA ILE A 157 8.44 9.86 6.13
C ILE A 157 7.10 9.12 6.27
N LYS A 158 6.56 9.14 7.48
CA LYS A 158 5.21 8.69 7.80
C LYS A 158 4.40 9.83 8.44
N VAL A 159 3.26 10.15 7.85
CA VAL A 159 2.29 11.11 8.39
C VAL A 159 0.94 10.39 8.51
N SER A 160 0.56 10.05 9.74
CA SER A 160 -0.72 9.37 9.98
C SER A 160 -1.22 9.59 11.42
N PRO A 161 -2.50 9.94 11.61
CA PRO A 161 -3.40 10.47 10.59
C PRO A 161 -2.94 11.86 10.10
N ALA A 162 -3.32 12.21 8.88
CA ALA A 162 -3.10 13.50 8.24
C ALA A 162 -4.32 14.43 8.43
N VAL A 163 -4.53 14.90 9.68
CA VAL A 163 -5.65 15.80 10.06
C VAL A 163 -5.21 16.93 10.99
N ASN A 164 -6.03 17.98 11.14
CA ASN A 164 -5.80 19.17 11.97
C ASN A 164 -4.45 19.87 11.71
N MET A 165 -3.96 19.87 10.47
CA MET A 165 -2.66 20.49 10.16
C MET A 165 -2.55 21.10 8.76
N ASN A 166 -1.73 22.15 8.70
CA ASN A 166 -1.13 22.68 7.49
C ASN A 166 0.25 22.03 7.32
N PHE A 167 0.42 21.28 6.24
CA PHE A 167 1.60 20.46 6.00
C PHE A 167 2.35 20.93 4.76
N THR A 168 3.65 21.17 4.90
CA THR A 168 4.54 21.51 3.79
C THR A 168 5.76 20.60 3.80
N LEU A 169 5.94 19.85 2.70
CA LEU A 169 7.14 19.05 2.44
C LEU A 169 7.82 19.62 1.19
N GLU A 170 8.96 20.28 1.37
CA GLU A 170 9.62 20.97 0.26
C GLU A 170 11.15 20.91 0.22
N TYR A 171 11.71 20.87 -1.00
CA TYR A 171 13.15 20.89 -1.22
C TYR A 171 13.92 19.74 -0.53
N ASN A 172 13.29 18.60 -0.28
CA ASN A 172 13.95 17.44 0.32
C ASN A 172 14.49 16.50 -0.76
N GLU A 173 15.54 15.78 -0.41
CA GLU A 173 16.21 14.78 -1.24
C GLU A 173 15.97 13.39 -0.65
N PHE A 174 15.48 12.46 -1.47
CA PHE A 174 15.22 11.08 -1.10
C PHE A 174 16.02 10.14 -2.00
N HIS A 175 16.99 9.45 -1.42
CA HIS A 175 17.93 8.59 -2.13
C HIS A 175 18.01 7.18 -1.57
N ASN A 176 17.86 6.16 -2.42
CA ASN A 176 18.13 4.76 -2.04
C ASN A 176 17.40 4.28 -0.77
N ASN A 177 16.24 4.85 -0.45
CA ASN A 177 15.41 4.32 0.62
C ASN A 177 14.73 3.05 0.10
N ILE A 178 14.65 2.02 0.95
CA ILE A 178 14.03 0.73 0.60
C ILE A 178 12.72 0.58 1.39
N HIS A 179 11.80 -0.27 0.90
CA HIS A 179 10.49 -0.54 1.52
C HIS A 179 9.48 0.64 1.49
N GLY A 180 9.79 1.70 0.72
CA GLY A 180 8.92 2.86 0.49
C GLY A 180 9.44 4.16 1.07
N THR A 181 8.99 5.30 0.52
CA THR A 181 9.58 6.61 0.86
C THR A 181 8.66 7.50 1.67
N VAL A 182 7.49 7.86 1.13
CA VAL A 182 6.55 8.78 1.80
C VAL A 182 5.18 8.12 1.91
N LEU A 183 4.70 8.01 3.15
CA LEU A 183 3.35 7.57 3.47
C LEU A 183 2.58 8.71 4.14
N ILE A 184 1.52 9.18 3.48
CA ILE A 184 0.52 10.06 4.08
C ILE A 184 -0.81 9.35 3.99
N TYR A 185 -1.33 8.88 5.12
CA TYR A 185 -2.50 8.01 5.13
C TYR A 185 -3.44 8.28 6.30
N ASN A 186 -4.74 8.35 5.98
CA ASN A 186 -5.83 8.32 6.96
C ASN A 186 -6.48 6.94 6.93
N GLU A 187 -6.58 6.32 8.11
CA GLU A 187 -7.44 5.15 8.30
C GLU A 187 -8.92 5.51 8.07
N ASP A 188 -9.74 4.52 7.73
CA ASP A 188 -11.18 4.71 7.54
C ASP A 188 -11.91 4.79 8.89
N LYS A 189 -11.82 5.98 9.51
CA LYS A 189 -12.45 6.32 10.78
C LYS A 189 -13.49 7.40 10.59
N VAL A 190 -14.66 7.24 11.20
CA VAL A 190 -15.82 8.15 11.04
C VAL A 190 -15.51 9.57 11.51
N GLU A 191 -14.55 9.72 12.44
CA GLU A 191 -14.13 10.98 13.02
C GLU A 191 -13.17 11.77 12.14
N LEU A 192 -12.41 11.13 11.24
CA LEU A 192 -11.35 11.79 10.49
C LEU A 192 -11.87 12.71 9.35
N PRO A 193 -12.91 12.34 8.57
CA PRO A 193 -13.42 13.18 7.47
C PRO A 193 -13.84 14.59 7.87
N MET A 194 -14.26 14.81 9.11
CA MET A 194 -14.72 16.14 9.59
C MET A 194 -13.57 17.07 10.02
N LEU A 195 -12.33 16.57 10.03
CA LEU A 195 -11.16 17.33 10.48
C LEU A 195 -10.40 17.91 9.27
N PRO A 196 -9.98 19.19 9.32
CA PRO A 196 -9.35 19.86 8.20
C PRO A 196 -7.91 19.37 7.96
N PHE A 197 -7.49 19.34 6.71
CA PHE A 197 -6.09 19.09 6.33
C PHE A 197 -5.73 19.88 5.08
N SER A 198 -4.59 20.56 5.08
CA SER A 198 -4.08 21.25 3.90
C SER A 198 -2.60 20.95 3.72
N GLY A 199 -2.30 20.07 2.78
CA GLY A 199 -0.93 19.64 2.46
C GLY A 199 -0.41 20.14 1.11
N ILE A 200 0.89 20.41 1.05
CA ILE A 200 1.64 20.58 -0.20
C ILE A 200 2.96 19.80 -0.13
N ILE A 201 3.23 19.00 -1.16
CA ILE A 201 4.51 18.34 -1.39
C ILE A 201 5.07 18.94 -2.67
N GLN A 202 6.14 19.73 -2.55
CA GLN A 202 6.68 20.46 -3.69
C GLN A 202 8.18 20.49 -3.80
N ARG A 203 8.69 20.46 -5.04
CA ARG A 203 10.13 20.66 -5.32
C ARG A 203 11.04 19.67 -4.56
N ASN A 204 10.55 18.46 -4.31
CA ASN A 204 11.37 17.37 -3.76
C ASN A 204 11.91 16.50 -4.89
N ASN A 205 13.01 15.80 -4.63
CA ASN A 205 13.65 14.91 -5.57
C ASN A 205 13.73 13.49 -4.98
N PHE A 206 13.12 12.54 -5.68
CA PHE A 206 13.05 11.13 -5.32
C PHE A 206 13.81 10.31 -6.36
N ARG A 207 14.95 9.73 -5.98
CA ARG A 207 15.78 8.92 -6.86
C ARG A 207 16.31 7.65 -6.23
N GLY A 208 16.36 6.57 -7.00
CA GLY A 208 16.94 5.30 -6.56
C GLY A 208 16.18 4.62 -5.42
N ASN A 209 14.98 5.09 -5.06
CA ASN A 209 14.20 4.49 -3.98
C ASN A 209 13.51 3.21 -4.48
N SER A 210 13.26 2.27 -3.57
CA SER A 210 12.57 1.02 -3.87
C SER A 210 11.56 0.64 -2.79
N GLY A 211 10.58 -0.17 -3.17
CA GLY A 211 9.50 -0.64 -2.29
C GLY A 211 8.22 -0.90 -3.07
N TRP A 212 7.08 -0.99 -2.39
CA TRP A 212 5.77 -1.18 -3.04
C TRP A 212 5.20 0.12 -3.62
N TYR A 213 5.73 1.23 -3.14
CA TYR A 213 5.42 2.57 -3.59
C TYR A 213 6.58 3.49 -3.24
N VAL A 214 6.76 4.57 -4.00
CA VAL A 214 7.63 5.67 -3.56
C VAL A 214 6.79 6.64 -2.73
N LEU A 215 5.60 6.99 -3.21
CA LEU A 215 4.65 7.82 -2.50
C LEU A 215 3.30 7.11 -2.41
N ARG A 216 2.79 6.92 -1.19
CA ARG A 216 1.41 6.48 -0.95
C ARG A 216 0.67 7.59 -0.24
N LEU A 217 -0.30 8.17 -0.93
CA LEU A 217 -1.03 9.34 -0.50
C LEU A 217 -2.52 8.99 -0.45
N GLY A 218 -3.12 9.03 0.73
CA GLY A 218 -4.54 8.76 0.94
C GLY A 218 -5.08 9.58 2.10
N LEU A 219 -6.02 10.47 1.82
CA LEU A 219 -6.77 11.19 2.85
C LEU A 219 -8.12 10.49 3.06
N SER A 220 -9.01 11.11 3.84
CA SER A 220 -10.34 10.55 4.07
C SER A 220 -11.21 10.77 2.84
N LEU A 221 -11.88 9.72 2.34
CA LEU A 221 -12.69 9.77 1.11
C LEU A 221 -13.80 10.84 1.16
N LEU A 222 -14.46 10.97 2.32
CA LEU A 222 -15.54 11.94 2.54
C LEU A 222 -15.04 13.28 3.15
N GLY A 223 -13.73 13.51 3.16
CA GLY A 223 -13.10 14.67 3.78
C GLY A 223 -13.17 15.92 2.90
N LEU A 224 -14.24 16.71 3.05
CA LEU A 224 -14.48 17.93 2.25
C LEU A 224 -13.43 19.04 2.49
N ASP A 225 -12.94 19.16 3.72
CA ASP A 225 -11.95 20.17 4.12
C ASP A 225 -10.51 19.61 4.15
N GLN A 226 -10.29 18.48 3.46
CA GLN A 226 -8.99 17.83 3.32
C GLN A 226 -8.48 18.00 1.89
N LYS A 227 -7.24 18.46 1.72
CA LYS A 227 -6.61 18.62 0.41
C LYS A 227 -5.12 18.37 0.47
N LEU A 228 -4.56 17.74 -0.57
CA LEU A 228 -3.12 17.57 -0.74
C LEU A 228 -2.73 17.85 -2.20
N ARG A 229 -1.70 18.66 -2.40
CA ARG A 229 -1.14 18.93 -3.72
C ARG A 229 0.27 18.37 -3.82
N LEU A 230 0.51 17.55 -4.84
CA LEU A 230 1.84 17.09 -5.24
C LEU A 230 2.24 17.90 -6.47
N GLU A 231 3.18 18.83 -6.34
CA GLU A 231 3.56 19.70 -7.46
C GLU A 231 5.05 19.93 -7.62
N ARG A 232 5.55 19.99 -8.85
CA ARG A 232 6.95 20.34 -9.14
C ARG A 232 7.98 19.40 -8.52
N ASN A 233 7.62 18.13 -8.30
CA ASN A 233 8.56 17.13 -7.80
C ASN A 233 9.22 16.38 -8.96
N VAL A 234 10.43 15.90 -8.71
CA VAL A 234 11.19 15.04 -9.62
C VAL A 234 11.20 13.64 -9.02
N ILE A 235 10.58 12.68 -9.69
CA ILE A 235 10.44 11.29 -9.22
C ILE A 235 10.97 10.40 -10.33
N LYS A 236 12.26 10.07 -10.27
CA LYS A 236 12.96 9.35 -11.34
C LYS A 236 13.79 8.20 -10.83
N GLU A 237 14.02 7.19 -11.66
CA GLU A 237 14.96 6.09 -11.34
C GLU A 237 14.58 5.35 -10.05
N ASN A 238 13.28 5.28 -9.72
CA ASN A 238 12.78 4.49 -8.60
C ASN A 238 12.23 3.14 -9.10
N THR A 239 12.27 2.13 -8.24
CA THR A 239 11.87 0.77 -8.57
C THR A 239 10.76 0.31 -7.64
N VAL A 240 9.58 0.07 -8.20
CA VAL A 240 8.44 -0.45 -7.47
C VAL A 240 8.17 -1.88 -7.88
N GLU A 241 8.07 -2.75 -6.87
CA GLU A 241 7.81 -4.18 -7.04
C GLU A 241 6.53 -4.57 -6.30
N GLU A 242 5.70 -5.40 -6.93
CA GLU A 242 4.53 -6.01 -6.28
C GLU A 242 5.00 -7.17 -5.39
N LEU A 243 4.45 -7.24 -4.18
CA LEU A 243 4.79 -8.28 -3.20
C LEU A 243 4.53 -9.69 -3.73
N PHE A 244 3.42 -9.87 -4.45
CA PHE A 244 2.95 -11.18 -4.88
C PHE A 244 2.93 -11.24 -6.40
N VAL A 245 4.11 -11.39 -7.01
CA VAL A 245 4.22 -11.57 -8.47
C VAL A 245 3.42 -12.79 -8.96
N ALA A 246 3.29 -13.81 -8.10
CA ALA A 246 2.53 -15.04 -8.37
C ALA A 246 1.02 -14.93 -8.07
N PHE A 247 0.55 -13.84 -7.46
CA PHE A 247 -0.86 -13.63 -7.16
C PHE A 247 -1.23 -12.17 -7.43
N HIS A 248 -1.90 -11.92 -8.56
CA HIS A 248 -2.38 -10.59 -8.90
C HIS A 248 -3.51 -10.16 -7.93
N SER A 249 -3.13 -9.61 -6.78
CA SER A 249 -4.06 -9.15 -5.75
C SER A 249 -4.81 -7.90 -6.24
N ARG A 250 -6.15 -7.95 -6.21
CA ARG A 250 -7.03 -6.79 -6.49
C ARG A 250 -6.90 -5.66 -5.47
N SER A 251 -6.34 -5.96 -4.31
CA SER A 251 -6.52 -5.12 -3.13
C SER A 251 -5.34 -4.19 -2.88
N GLN A 252 -4.18 -4.44 -3.49
CA GLN A 252 -2.99 -3.61 -3.36
C GLN A 252 -2.21 -3.57 -4.66
N ALA A 253 -2.62 -2.66 -5.53
CA ALA A 253 -1.81 -2.28 -6.68
C ALA A 253 -0.51 -1.62 -6.23
N SER A 254 0.60 -1.90 -6.91
CA SER A 254 1.86 -1.19 -6.65
C SER A 254 2.13 -0.18 -7.76
N GLY A 255 2.53 1.03 -7.39
CA GLY A 255 2.86 2.09 -8.34
C GLY A 255 3.78 3.11 -7.69
N VAL A 256 4.57 3.81 -8.50
CA VAL A 256 5.51 4.83 -7.99
C VAL A 256 4.78 5.86 -7.14
N VAL A 257 3.65 6.38 -7.63
CA VAL A 257 2.74 7.22 -6.85
C VAL A 257 1.36 6.56 -6.76
N CYS A 258 0.98 6.14 -5.56
CA CYS A 258 -0.31 5.55 -5.25
C CYS A 258 -1.24 6.59 -4.61
N ILE A 259 -2.46 6.72 -5.14
CA ILE A 259 -3.41 7.79 -4.77
C ILE A 259 -4.72 7.17 -4.27
N GLY A 260 -4.95 7.28 -2.96
CA GLY A 260 -6.10 6.69 -2.27
C GLY A 260 -7.33 7.58 -2.14
N SER A 261 -7.27 8.85 -2.57
CA SER A 261 -8.41 9.78 -2.44
C SER A 261 -8.41 10.87 -3.52
N SER A 262 -9.61 11.30 -3.92
CA SER A 262 -9.83 12.28 -5.00
C SER A 262 -9.48 13.73 -4.63
N ASN A 263 -9.31 14.02 -3.34
CA ASN A 263 -8.86 15.31 -2.83
C ASN A 263 -7.32 15.51 -2.91
N ILE A 264 -6.63 14.60 -3.61
CA ILE A 264 -5.21 14.69 -3.94
C ILE A 264 -5.09 15.09 -5.40
N VAL A 265 -4.29 16.13 -5.68
CA VAL A 265 -4.07 16.65 -7.03
C VAL A 265 -2.58 16.60 -7.36
N LEU A 266 -2.25 16.04 -8.51
CA LEU A 266 -0.88 16.01 -9.04
C LEU A 266 -0.77 17.03 -10.17
N TYR A 267 0.19 17.94 -10.06
CA TYR A 267 0.36 19.02 -11.02
C TYR A 267 1.83 19.33 -11.29
N ARG A 268 2.28 19.24 -12.55
CA ARG A 268 3.65 19.58 -12.95
C ARG A 268 4.74 18.80 -12.22
N ASN A 269 4.64 17.48 -12.18
CA ASN A 269 5.70 16.60 -11.70
C ASN A 269 6.40 15.90 -12.86
N LEU A 270 7.65 15.47 -12.65
CA LEU A 270 8.40 14.65 -13.59
C LEU A 270 8.50 13.21 -13.08
N LEU A 271 7.71 12.31 -13.64
CA LEU A 271 7.72 10.88 -13.33
C LEU A 271 8.42 10.12 -14.47
N ASP A 272 9.52 9.45 -14.17
CA ASP A 272 10.34 8.73 -15.16
C ASP A 272 11.06 7.54 -14.49
N ASN A 273 10.34 6.44 -14.33
CA ASN A 273 10.74 5.28 -13.52
C ASN A 273 10.59 3.98 -14.32
N PRO A 274 11.42 3.78 -15.37
CA PRO A 274 11.25 2.67 -16.31
C PRO A 274 11.36 1.27 -15.69
N ALA A 275 12.03 1.14 -14.54
CA ALA A 275 12.12 -0.11 -13.79
C ALA A 275 10.79 -0.48 -13.08
N SER A 276 9.89 0.48 -12.89
CA SER A 276 8.57 0.26 -12.30
C SER A 276 7.52 0.02 -13.38
N ARG A 277 6.57 -0.88 -13.09
CA ARG A 277 5.44 -1.19 -13.99
C ARG A 277 4.52 0.01 -14.19
N TYR A 278 4.10 0.64 -13.10
CA TYR A 278 3.18 1.77 -13.09
C TYR A 278 3.82 3.03 -12.47
N GLU A 279 3.72 4.16 -13.18
CA GLU A 279 4.08 5.49 -12.65
C GLU A 279 3.03 5.99 -11.66
N LEU A 280 1.75 5.82 -12.00
CA LEU A 280 0.61 6.23 -11.20
C LEU A 280 -0.32 5.03 -10.97
N ALA A 281 -0.84 4.91 -9.75
CA ALA A 281 -1.87 3.94 -9.42
C ALA A 281 -2.99 4.57 -8.58
N SER A 282 -4.23 4.29 -8.96
CA SER A 282 -5.41 4.62 -8.17
C SER A 282 -5.65 3.55 -7.10
N HIS A 283 -5.88 3.97 -5.86
CA HIS A 283 -6.21 3.10 -4.71
C HIS A 283 -7.56 3.44 -4.08
N THR A 284 -8.28 4.41 -4.63
CA THR A 284 -9.62 4.75 -4.16
C THR A 284 -10.63 3.77 -4.74
N ASN A 285 -11.52 3.27 -3.89
CA ASN A 285 -12.63 2.40 -4.28
C ASN A 285 -13.85 3.20 -4.80
N ASP A 286 -13.79 4.52 -4.81
CA ASP A 286 -14.84 5.37 -5.38
C ASP A 286 -14.59 5.65 -6.86
N GLN A 287 -15.20 4.82 -7.70
CA GLN A 287 -15.10 4.90 -9.16
C GLN A 287 -15.74 6.18 -9.76
N SER A 288 -16.55 6.90 -8.97
CA SER A 288 -17.37 8.01 -9.46
C SER A 288 -16.62 9.34 -9.52
N ILE A 289 -15.53 9.47 -8.76
CA ILE A 289 -14.77 10.71 -8.64
C ILE A 289 -13.37 10.52 -9.22
N PRO A 290 -13.05 11.14 -10.36
CA PRO A 290 -11.75 10.98 -10.98
C PRO A 290 -10.66 11.73 -10.21
N ILE A 291 -9.45 11.21 -10.28
CA ILE A 291 -8.24 11.82 -9.74
C ILE A 291 -7.64 12.75 -10.80
N GLN A 292 -7.27 13.96 -10.38
CA GLN A 292 -6.68 14.97 -11.26
C GLN A 292 -5.15 14.88 -11.21
N ALA A 293 -4.54 14.45 -12.32
CA ALA A 293 -3.10 14.29 -12.50
C ALA A 293 -2.61 14.98 -13.77
N THR A 294 -3.01 16.22 -13.99
CA THR A 294 -2.70 16.97 -15.21
C THR A 294 -1.33 17.65 -15.17
N HIS A 295 -0.82 17.98 -16.34
CA HIS A 295 0.43 18.69 -16.60
C HIS A 295 1.66 17.96 -16.05
N ASN A 296 1.65 16.63 -15.96
CA ASN A 296 2.80 15.85 -15.51
C ASN A 296 3.56 15.26 -16.71
N TRP A 297 4.86 15.00 -16.56
CA TRP A 297 5.59 14.08 -17.44
C TRP A 297 5.44 12.68 -16.87
N LEU A 298 5.06 11.70 -17.70
CA LEU A 298 4.68 10.33 -17.29
C LEU A 298 5.51 9.27 -18.03
N GLY A 299 6.81 9.52 -18.18
CA GLY A 299 7.76 8.59 -18.81
C GLY A 299 7.82 8.62 -20.34
N SER A 300 6.75 9.00 -21.04
CA SER A 300 6.72 9.02 -22.51
C SER A 300 6.06 10.28 -23.10
N LYS A 301 6.33 10.52 -24.39
CA LYS A 301 5.63 11.50 -25.24
C LYS A 301 4.42 10.88 -25.94
N PHE A 302 4.33 9.55 -25.97
CA PHE A 302 3.28 8.82 -26.65
C PHE A 302 2.22 8.38 -25.66
N GLU A 303 0.99 8.81 -25.90
CA GLU A 303 -0.15 8.56 -25.02
C GLU A 303 -0.40 7.05 -24.76
N GLN A 304 -0.22 6.22 -25.78
CA GLN A 304 -0.37 4.75 -25.68
C GLN A 304 0.61 4.12 -24.67
N GLU A 305 1.83 4.64 -24.58
CA GLU A 305 2.82 4.17 -23.60
C GLU A 305 2.47 4.67 -22.20
N ILE A 306 1.91 5.88 -22.08
CA ILE A 306 1.46 6.42 -20.80
C ILE A 306 0.31 5.59 -20.23
N PHE A 307 -0.69 5.22 -21.04
CA PHE A 307 -1.80 4.39 -20.58
C PHE A 307 -1.34 3.07 -19.96
N ARG A 308 -0.38 2.38 -20.60
CA ARG A 308 0.17 1.12 -20.07
C ARG A 308 0.93 1.28 -18.76
N ARG A 309 1.29 2.51 -18.39
CA ARG A 309 2.03 2.86 -17.17
C ARG A 309 1.17 3.54 -16.11
N ILE A 310 -0.14 3.67 -16.32
CA ILE A 310 -1.10 4.13 -15.32
C ILE A 310 -2.01 2.95 -14.98
N LEU A 311 -2.20 2.70 -13.69
CA LEU A 311 -3.22 1.76 -13.23
C LEU A 311 -4.43 2.53 -12.70
N ASP A 312 -5.57 2.38 -13.37
CA ASP A 312 -6.81 3.02 -12.94
C ASP A 312 -8.06 2.21 -13.31
N ARG A 313 -9.23 2.88 -13.33
CA ARG A 313 -10.52 2.26 -13.66
C ARG A 313 -10.52 1.49 -14.99
N ARG A 314 -9.68 1.88 -15.94
CA ARG A 314 -9.58 1.25 -17.26
C ARG A 314 -8.93 -0.13 -17.21
N ASP A 315 -8.19 -0.42 -16.14
CA ASP A 315 -7.57 -1.72 -15.89
C ASP A 315 -8.37 -2.54 -14.87
N LEU A 316 -8.86 -1.88 -13.81
CA LEU A 316 -9.63 -2.50 -12.73
C LEU A 316 -10.90 -1.70 -12.47
N TYR A 317 -12.07 -2.31 -12.68
CA TYR A 317 -13.34 -1.56 -12.68
C TYR A 317 -13.62 -0.87 -11.34
N ASN A 318 -13.05 -1.35 -10.23
CA ASN A 318 -13.26 -0.84 -8.89
C ASN A 318 -12.48 0.44 -8.55
N LEU A 319 -11.50 0.83 -9.36
CA LEU A 319 -10.65 1.99 -9.10
C LEU A 319 -11.28 3.29 -9.62
N ALA A 320 -10.82 4.45 -9.12
CA ALA A 320 -11.11 5.72 -9.79
C ALA A 320 -10.27 5.91 -11.05
N LEU A 321 -10.85 6.61 -12.02
CA LEU A 321 -10.17 7.05 -13.24
C LEU A 321 -9.12 8.13 -12.93
N ILE A 322 -7.97 8.08 -13.59
CA ILE A 322 -6.94 9.12 -13.51
C ILE A 322 -6.95 9.95 -14.79
N HIS A 323 -7.23 11.25 -14.66
CA HIS A 323 -7.09 12.19 -15.75
C HIS A 323 -5.69 12.80 -15.77
N PHE A 324 -4.96 12.61 -16.86
CA PHE A 324 -3.60 13.08 -17.03
C PHE A 324 -3.41 14.11 -18.15
N HIS A 325 -4.39 14.33 -19.03
CA HIS A 325 -4.29 15.42 -20.02
C HIS A 325 -4.61 16.81 -19.41
N PRO A 326 -3.97 17.88 -19.91
CA PRO A 326 -2.81 17.87 -20.80
C PRO A 326 -1.56 17.34 -20.09
N TYR A 327 -0.59 16.75 -20.78
CA TYR A 327 0.64 16.22 -20.17
C TYR A 327 1.90 16.82 -20.79
N LEU A 328 3.01 16.83 -20.06
CA LEU A 328 4.27 17.44 -20.52
C LEU A 328 4.94 16.59 -21.60
N LEU A 329 5.59 17.24 -22.57
CA LEU A 329 6.36 16.56 -23.63
C LEU A 329 7.88 16.60 -23.42
N SER A 330 8.35 17.12 -22.28
CA SER A 330 9.76 17.17 -21.91
C SER A 330 9.97 16.65 -20.50
N ASN A 331 10.95 15.77 -20.35
CA ASN A 331 11.31 15.16 -19.08
C ASN A 331 12.37 15.95 -18.28
N ASN A 332 12.86 17.07 -18.80
CA ASN A 332 13.99 17.79 -18.21
C ASN A 332 13.59 19.08 -17.50
N ASN A 333 12.42 19.63 -17.80
CA ASN A 333 11.97 20.90 -17.23
C ASN A 333 10.49 20.84 -16.84
N VAL A 334 10.24 20.83 -15.54
CA VAL A 334 8.90 20.93 -14.91
C VAL A 334 8.10 22.13 -15.41
N GLU A 335 8.78 23.24 -15.70
CA GLU A 335 8.15 24.51 -16.09
C GLU A 335 8.07 24.68 -17.62
N THR A 336 8.33 23.62 -18.38
CA THR A 336 8.19 23.69 -19.84
C THR A 336 6.75 24.09 -20.23
N PRO A 337 6.58 24.97 -21.23
CA PRO A 337 5.27 25.23 -21.82
C PRO A 337 4.88 24.18 -22.86
N VAL A 338 5.82 23.31 -23.27
CA VAL A 338 5.60 22.31 -24.30
C VAL A 338 4.84 21.12 -23.70
N MET A 339 3.57 21.01 -24.05
CA MET A 339 2.65 19.98 -23.57
C MET A 339 1.78 19.44 -24.71
N GLN A 340 1.30 18.21 -24.55
CA GLN A 340 0.26 17.68 -25.39
C GLN A 340 -1.08 18.19 -24.86
N GLU A 341 -1.78 18.93 -25.69
CA GLU A 341 -3.13 19.40 -25.42
C GLU A 341 -4.15 18.52 -26.15
N GLY A 342 -5.37 18.46 -25.62
CA GLY A 342 -6.48 17.72 -26.20
C GLY A 342 -7.24 16.89 -25.16
N PRO A 343 -8.37 16.29 -25.57
CA PRO A 343 -9.04 15.27 -24.77
C PRO A 343 -8.20 13.98 -24.74
N GLU A 344 -8.36 13.20 -23.67
CA GLU A 344 -7.77 11.87 -23.58
C GLU A 344 -8.41 10.95 -24.62
N SER A 345 -7.60 10.16 -25.30
CA SER A 345 -8.11 9.08 -26.16
C SER A 345 -8.68 7.96 -25.29
N GLU A 346 -9.77 7.34 -25.74
CA GLU A 346 -10.29 6.14 -25.09
C GLU A 346 -9.44 4.94 -25.53
N PRO A 347 -8.90 4.13 -24.60
CA PRO A 347 -8.16 2.93 -24.97
C PRO A 347 -9.07 1.93 -25.68
N GLU A 348 -8.52 1.23 -26.66
CA GLU A 348 -9.25 0.20 -27.38
C GLU A 348 -9.53 -1.02 -26.49
N PHE A 349 -10.70 -1.62 -26.69
CA PHE A 349 -11.12 -2.83 -25.98
C PHE A 349 -10.27 -4.06 -26.38
N PHE A 350 -9.84 -4.10 -27.63
CA PHE A 350 -8.90 -5.09 -28.16
C PHE A 350 -7.48 -4.52 -28.07
N ASP A 351 -6.49 -5.34 -27.72
CA ASP A 351 -5.10 -4.88 -27.78
C ASP A 351 -4.70 -4.63 -29.25
N PRO A 352 -4.04 -3.48 -29.55
CA PRO A 352 -3.61 -3.17 -30.92
C PRO A 352 -2.61 -4.18 -31.52
N ALA A 353 -1.88 -4.93 -30.69
CA ALA A 353 -0.92 -5.93 -31.11
C ALA A 353 -1.53 -7.32 -31.29
N ASP A 354 -2.54 -7.67 -30.49
CA ASP A 354 -3.25 -8.96 -30.58
C ASP A 354 -4.74 -8.79 -30.26
N ASN A 355 -5.58 -9.09 -31.26
CA ASN A 355 -7.03 -8.99 -31.14
C ASN A 355 -7.66 -10.12 -30.29
N HIS A 356 -6.89 -11.09 -29.82
CA HIS A 356 -7.33 -12.08 -28.84
C HIS A 356 -7.12 -11.61 -27.40
N ILE A 357 -6.34 -10.55 -27.19
CA ILE A 357 -6.17 -9.92 -25.88
C ILE A 357 -7.21 -8.80 -25.75
N ILE A 358 -8.04 -8.89 -24.71
CA ILE A 358 -9.17 -7.96 -24.51
C ILE A 358 -9.24 -7.45 -23.07
N GLY A 359 -9.97 -6.35 -22.89
CA GLY A 359 -10.33 -5.81 -21.58
C GLY A 359 -10.53 -4.29 -21.61
N GLY A 360 -11.01 -3.73 -20.51
CA GLY A 360 -11.32 -2.31 -20.37
C GLY A 360 -12.80 -1.98 -20.54
N GLU A 361 -13.09 -0.72 -20.86
CA GLU A 361 -14.46 -0.18 -20.85
C GLU A 361 -15.20 -0.43 -22.18
N VAL A 362 -16.51 -0.72 -22.10
CA VAL A 362 -17.41 -0.89 -23.24
C VAL A 362 -18.51 0.18 -23.17
N ASN A 363 -18.33 1.27 -23.94
CA ASN A 363 -19.26 2.42 -24.00
C ASN A 363 -20.30 2.35 -25.13
N GLY A 364 -20.11 1.43 -26.09
CA GLY A 364 -20.98 1.20 -27.26
C GLY A 364 -21.26 -0.27 -27.49
N GLU A 365 -21.30 -0.73 -28.74
CA GLU A 365 -21.49 -2.15 -29.06
C GLU A 365 -20.16 -2.82 -29.40
N VAL A 366 -19.81 -3.87 -28.66
CA VAL A 366 -18.64 -4.73 -28.92
C VAL A 366 -19.14 -6.14 -29.16
N THR A 367 -18.66 -6.78 -30.22
CA THR A 367 -19.03 -8.17 -30.57
C THR A 367 -17.78 -9.04 -30.65
N LEU A 368 -17.73 -10.08 -29.81
CA LEU A 368 -16.71 -11.12 -29.84
C LEU A 368 -17.14 -12.24 -30.77
N ARG A 369 -16.23 -12.65 -31.66
CA ARG A 369 -16.45 -13.76 -32.58
C ARG A 369 -16.11 -15.07 -31.88
N ASP A 370 -16.46 -16.18 -32.53
CA ASP A 370 -15.98 -17.50 -32.14
C ASP A 370 -14.44 -17.51 -32.03
N GLY A 371 -13.92 -17.95 -30.89
CA GLY A 371 -12.49 -17.93 -30.60
C GLY A 371 -12.16 -17.93 -29.11
N LEU A 372 -10.88 -18.06 -28.81
CA LEU A 372 -10.31 -17.95 -27.48
C LEU A 372 -9.78 -16.53 -27.27
N TYR A 373 -10.18 -15.87 -26.19
CA TYR A 373 -9.71 -14.54 -25.83
C TYR A 373 -9.10 -14.57 -24.42
N THR A 374 -7.99 -13.85 -24.24
CA THR A 374 -7.36 -13.64 -22.93
C THR A 374 -7.77 -12.27 -22.39
N VAL A 375 -8.38 -12.25 -21.21
CA VAL A 375 -8.81 -11.04 -20.52
C VAL A 375 -7.71 -10.61 -19.55
N THR A 376 -7.00 -9.54 -19.91
CA THR A 376 -5.84 -9.02 -19.14
C THR A 376 -6.15 -7.74 -18.36
N ARG A 377 -7.32 -7.16 -18.60
CA ARG A 377 -7.88 -6.01 -17.87
C ARG A 377 -9.35 -6.32 -17.57
N ASP A 378 -9.86 -5.78 -16.48
CA ASP A 378 -11.27 -5.93 -16.14
C ASP A 378 -12.16 -5.44 -17.29
N ILE A 379 -13.22 -6.20 -17.59
CA ILE A 379 -14.22 -5.81 -18.58
C ILE A 379 -15.30 -5.00 -17.86
N TYR A 380 -15.47 -3.73 -18.21
CA TYR A 380 -16.54 -2.91 -17.66
C TYR A 380 -17.54 -2.48 -18.74
N VAL A 381 -18.71 -3.11 -18.75
CA VAL A 381 -19.81 -2.76 -19.66
C VAL A 381 -20.65 -1.66 -19.04
N HIS A 382 -20.52 -0.45 -19.55
CA HIS A 382 -21.27 0.72 -19.07
C HIS A 382 -22.77 0.56 -19.34
N LYS A 383 -23.59 1.40 -18.67
CA LYS A 383 -25.06 1.37 -18.79
C LYS A 383 -25.57 1.48 -20.24
N THR A 384 -24.85 2.18 -21.10
CA THR A 384 -25.16 2.33 -22.54
C THR A 384 -24.46 1.30 -23.43
N GLY A 385 -23.54 0.52 -22.86
CA GLY A 385 -22.74 -0.47 -23.58
C GLY A 385 -23.49 -1.78 -23.78
N THR A 386 -23.18 -2.45 -24.89
CA THR A 386 -23.64 -3.80 -25.22
C THR A 386 -22.44 -4.67 -25.60
N LEU A 387 -22.16 -5.70 -24.80
CA LEU A 387 -21.17 -6.71 -25.13
C LEU A 387 -21.89 -7.95 -25.65
N THR A 388 -21.64 -8.31 -26.91
CA THR A 388 -22.16 -9.52 -27.54
C THR A 388 -21.07 -10.58 -27.65
N ILE A 389 -21.34 -11.80 -27.20
CA ILE A 389 -20.43 -12.94 -27.26
C ILE A 389 -21.08 -14.06 -28.07
N ALA A 390 -20.44 -14.44 -29.18
CA ALA A 390 -20.92 -15.50 -30.07
C ALA A 390 -20.74 -16.90 -29.45
N PHE A 391 -21.51 -17.88 -29.93
CA PHE A 391 -21.38 -19.29 -29.52
C PHE A 391 -19.98 -19.85 -29.82
N GLY A 392 -19.43 -20.63 -28.90
CA GLY A 392 -18.08 -21.22 -29.02
C GLY A 392 -16.95 -20.30 -28.58
N THR A 393 -17.25 -19.07 -28.17
CA THR A 393 -16.24 -18.16 -27.60
C THR A 393 -15.86 -18.58 -26.17
N THR A 394 -14.56 -18.60 -25.89
CA THR A 394 -14.02 -18.82 -24.54
C THR A 394 -13.26 -17.57 -24.10
N LEU A 395 -13.61 -17.01 -22.94
CA LEU A 395 -12.86 -15.93 -22.31
C LEU A 395 -12.06 -16.48 -21.13
N GLU A 396 -10.74 -16.41 -21.23
CA GLU A 396 -9.81 -16.75 -20.17
C GLU A 396 -9.43 -15.50 -19.37
N PHE A 397 -9.87 -15.44 -18.11
CA PHE A 397 -9.50 -14.37 -17.21
C PHE A 397 -8.14 -14.64 -16.59
N ALA A 398 -7.22 -13.68 -16.75
CA ALA A 398 -6.02 -13.66 -15.94
C ALA A 398 -6.40 -13.56 -14.45
N GLU A 399 -5.48 -13.99 -13.58
CA GLU A 399 -5.71 -13.97 -12.13
C GLU A 399 -6.10 -12.56 -11.66
N GLY A 400 -7.12 -12.50 -10.79
CA GLY A 400 -7.60 -11.22 -10.30
C GLY A 400 -8.32 -10.36 -11.35
N MET A 401 -8.55 -10.83 -12.58
CA MET A 401 -9.40 -10.13 -13.56
C MET A 401 -10.86 -10.59 -13.49
N GLY A 402 -11.77 -9.76 -13.96
CA GLY A 402 -13.20 -9.98 -13.85
C GLY A 402 -13.99 -9.06 -14.77
N MET A 403 -15.31 -9.13 -14.63
CA MET A 403 -16.22 -8.41 -15.50
C MET A 403 -17.35 -7.79 -14.68
N MET A 404 -17.62 -6.51 -14.92
CA MET A 404 -18.75 -5.78 -14.37
C MET A 404 -19.68 -5.36 -15.51
N VAL A 405 -20.95 -5.72 -15.42
CA VAL A 405 -21.95 -5.39 -16.44
C VAL A 405 -23.03 -4.50 -15.85
N ALA A 406 -22.99 -3.22 -16.19
CA ALA A 406 -24.05 -2.26 -15.88
C ALA A 406 -25.03 -2.05 -17.05
N GLY A 407 -24.60 -2.37 -18.28
CA GLY A 407 -25.42 -2.33 -19.50
C GLY A 407 -25.99 -3.69 -19.89
N LEU A 408 -25.84 -4.07 -21.16
CA LEU A 408 -26.34 -5.33 -21.72
C LEU A 408 -25.20 -6.28 -22.06
N LEU A 409 -25.27 -7.51 -21.55
CA LEU A 409 -24.45 -8.63 -21.99
C LEU A 409 -25.33 -9.60 -22.79
N ARG A 410 -25.02 -9.81 -24.06
CA ARG A 410 -25.72 -10.75 -24.96
C ARG A 410 -24.82 -11.94 -25.26
N THR A 411 -25.20 -13.11 -24.78
CA THR A 411 -24.51 -14.37 -25.11
C THR A 411 -25.39 -15.20 -26.02
N GLU A 412 -24.90 -15.53 -27.21
CA GLU A 412 -25.64 -16.34 -28.19
C GLU A 412 -25.10 -17.78 -28.12
N GLY A 413 -25.51 -18.57 -27.13
CA GLY A 413 -25.13 -19.99 -27.01
C GLY A 413 -26.00 -20.91 -27.85
N SER A 414 -25.41 -21.96 -28.44
CA SER A 414 -26.11 -23.07 -29.10
C SER A 414 -25.71 -24.36 -28.38
N GLY A 415 -26.60 -25.34 -28.22
CA GLY A 415 -26.42 -26.46 -27.26
C GLY A 415 -25.18 -27.36 -27.39
N THR A 416 -24.34 -27.19 -28.41
CA THR A 416 -23.02 -27.85 -28.55
C THR A 416 -21.85 -26.87 -28.61
N ARG A 417 -22.11 -25.57 -28.48
CA ARG A 417 -21.17 -24.45 -28.65
C ARG A 417 -21.51 -23.38 -27.61
N ASP A 418 -21.10 -23.67 -26.40
CA ASP A 418 -21.34 -22.78 -25.25
C ASP A 418 -20.35 -21.60 -25.26
N VAL A 419 -20.73 -20.53 -24.56
CA VAL A 419 -19.81 -19.47 -24.20
C VAL A 419 -19.17 -19.87 -22.86
N LYS A 420 -17.84 -19.97 -22.84
CA LYS A 420 -17.10 -20.37 -21.64
C LYS A 420 -16.38 -19.18 -21.03
N PHE A 421 -16.41 -19.08 -19.70
CA PHE A 421 -15.59 -18.15 -18.93
C PHE A 421 -14.70 -19.01 -18.02
N THR A 422 -13.40 -18.90 -18.18
CA THR A 422 -12.43 -19.78 -17.52
C THR A 422 -11.28 -18.96 -16.92
N LEU A 423 -10.49 -19.57 -16.04
CA LEU A 423 -9.24 -18.98 -15.60
C LEU A 423 -8.18 -19.21 -16.68
N HIS A 424 -7.25 -18.27 -16.86
CA HIS A 424 -6.17 -18.43 -17.82
C HIS A 424 -5.38 -19.72 -17.58
N GLY A 425 -5.10 -20.47 -18.66
CA GLY A 425 -4.37 -21.75 -18.61
C GLY A 425 -5.21 -22.99 -18.29
N THR A 426 -6.49 -22.87 -17.93
CA THR A 426 -7.34 -24.06 -17.71
C THR A 426 -7.64 -24.79 -19.00
N THR A 427 -7.72 -24.09 -20.12
CA THR A 427 -8.04 -24.71 -21.43
C THR A 427 -6.90 -25.62 -21.90
N GLU A 428 -5.64 -25.26 -21.66
CA GLU A 428 -4.49 -26.14 -21.91
C GLU A 428 -4.49 -27.39 -21.02
N GLN A 429 -4.92 -27.24 -19.75
CA GLN A 429 -5.05 -28.35 -18.81
C GLN A 429 -6.20 -29.29 -19.19
N GLU A 430 -7.36 -28.73 -19.55
CA GLU A 430 -8.52 -29.48 -20.06
C GLU A 430 -8.16 -30.23 -21.36
N GLU A 431 -7.47 -29.58 -22.30
CA GLU A 431 -6.99 -30.24 -23.53
C GLU A 431 -5.96 -31.35 -23.24
N ALA A 432 -5.08 -31.15 -22.25
CA ALA A 432 -4.11 -32.18 -21.84
C ALA A 432 -4.80 -33.39 -21.18
N LEU A 433 -5.84 -33.14 -20.37
CA LEU A 433 -6.69 -34.16 -19.74
C LEU A 433 -7.52 -34.92 -20.78
N GLU A 434 -8.11 -34.23 -21.76
CA GLU A 434 -8.84 -34.86 -22.87
C GLU A 434 -7.91 -35.71 -23.75
N ARG A 435 -6.69 -35.22 -24.05
CA ARG A 435 -5.68 -36.02 -24.75
C ARG A 435 -5.29 -37.25 -23.94
N ALA A 436 -5.07 -37.11 -22.63
CA ALA A 436 -4.74 -38.24 -21.75
C ALA A 436 -5.88 -39.28 -21.67
N ALA A 437 -7.15 -38.84 -21.68
CA ALA A 437 -8.32 -39.71 -21.70
C ALA A 437 -8.49 -40.44 -23.06
N TYR A 438 -8.06 -39.83 -24.16
CA TYR A 438 -8.08 -40.47 -25.48
C TYR A 438 -7.02 -41.57 -25.63
N PHE A 439 -5.89 -41.45 -24.92
CA PHE A 439 -4.81 -42.46 -24.92
C PHE A 439 -5.02 -43.62 -23.93
N SER A 440 -6.02 -43.57 -23.04
CA SER A 440 -6.29 -44.62 -22.05
C SER A 440 -7.35 -45.65 -22.48
N GLY A 441 -7.91 -45.53 -23.69
CA GLY A 441 -8.88 -46.48 -24.24
C GLY A 441 -8.23 -47.55 -25.12
N GLU A 442 -7.72 -48.64 -24.53
CA GLU A 442 -7.54 -49.92 -25.24
C GLU A 442 -8.59 -50.94 -24.79
N GLU A 443 -9.27 -51.52 -25.78
CA GLU A 443 -10.27 -52.57 -25.69
C GLU A 443 -9.74 -53.84 -25.01
N GLU A 444 -10.47 -54.39 -24.02
CA GLU A 444 -10.45 -55.84 -23.80
C GLU A 444 -11.87 -56.40 -23.63
N ALA A 445 -12.17 -57.34 -24.53
CA ALA A 445 -13.43 -58.04 -24.66
C ALA A 445 -13.69 -59.01 -23.49
N ILE A 446 -14.90 -58.99 -22.95
CA ILE A 446 -15.36 -59.95 -21.94
C ILE A 446 -15.85 -61.22 -22.66
N PRO A 447 -15.35 -62.43 -22.34
CA PRO A 447 -15.97 -63.66 -22.82
C PRO A 447 -17.18 -64.02 -21.97
N LEU A 448 -18.28 -64.27 -22.67
CA LEU A 448 -19.55 -64.76 -22.14
C LEU A 448 -19.41 -66.24 -21.78
N ASN A 449 -19.36 -66.60 -20.48
CA ASN A 449 -19.91 -67.82 -19.89
C ASN A 449 -19.33 -68.11 -18.48
N ALA A 450 -20.14 -67.88 -17.44
CA ALA A 450 -20.23 -68.78 -16.28
C ALA A 450 -21.49 -68.44 -15.47
N THR A 451 -22.50 -69.28 -15.62
CA THR A 451 -23.69 -69.37 -14.79
C THR A 451 -23.35 -69.99 -13.43
N THR A 452 -23.69 -69.32 -12.33
CA THR A 452 -24.19 -70.00 -11.11
C THR A 452 -24.99 -69.04 -10.24
N ASN A 453 -26.24 -69.43 -9.98
CA ASN A 453 -27.18 -68.82 -9.05
C ASN A 453 -26.82 -69.17 -7.61
N VAL A 454 -26.78 -68.20 -6.68
CA VAL A 454 -27.30 -68.34 -5.31
C VAL A 454 -27.83 -66.98 -4.82
N THR A 455 -28.98 -67.05 -4.17
CA THR A 455 -29.90 -65.99 -3.74
C THR A 455 -29.46 -65.18 -2.52
N LEU A 456 -29.77 -63.89 -2.62
CA LEU A 456 -29.95 -62.81 -1.64
C LEU A 456 -30.29 -63.22 -0.19
N THR A 457 -29.44 -62.82 0.76
CA THR A 457 -29.80 -61.99 1.93
C THR A 457 -28.53 -61.54 2.67
N GLU A 458 -28.07 -60.31 2.39
CA GLU A 458 -27.62 -59.33 3.40
C GLU A 458 -27.22 -58.06 2.65
N VAL A 459 -28.07 -57.05 2.81
CA VAL A 459 -27.89 -55.72 2.24
C VAL A 459 -26.91 -54.97 3.12
N HIS A 460 -25.65 -54.86 2.69
CA HIS A 460 -24.81 -53.72 3.03
C HIS A 460 -24.76 -52.83 1.79
N THR A 461 -25.58 -51.78 1.82
CA THR A 461 -25.62 -50.71 0.82
C THR A 461 -24.25 -50.03 0.75
N LEU A 462 -23.55 -50.27 -0.36
CA LEU A 462 -22.51 -49.38 -0.86
C LEU A 462 -23.18 -48.10 -1.33
N ASN A 463 -23.07 -47.02 -0.54
CA ASN A 463 -23.36 -45.68 -1.01
C ASN A 463 -22.06 -45.09 -1.57
N VAL A 464 -22.03 -45.01 -2.89
CA VAL A 464 -21.16 -44.12 -3.65
C VAL A 464 -21.54 -42.68 -3.28
N THR A 465 -20.61 -41.93 -2.68
CA THR A 465 -20.67 -40.47 -2.65
C THR A 465 -19.26 -39.90 -2.80
N GLN A 466 -19.03 -39.31 -3.98
CA GLN A 466 -18.19 -38.14 -4.24
C GLN A 466 -16.83 -38.08 -3.53
N GLU A 467 -15.76 -38.45 -4.24
CA GLU A 467 -14.48 -37.76 -4.09
C GLU A 467 -14.63 -36.41 -4.83
N GLU A 468 -15.07 -35.39 -4.10
CA GLU A 468 -14.78 -34.02 -4.48
C GLU A 468 -13.27 -33.81 -4.25
N ASP A 469 -12.62 -33.31 -5.30
CA ASP A 469 -11.31 -32.69 -5.28
C ASP A 469 -11.31 -31.50 -4.30
N MET A 470 -11.16 -31.80 -3.00
CA MET A 470 -10.85 -30.81 -1.99
C MET A 470 -9.34 -30.68 -1.91
N THR A 471 -8.81 -29.62 -2.52
CA THR A 471 -7.60 -28.99 -1.99
C THR A 471 -7.81 -28.82 -0.47
N PRO A 472 -6.94 -29.34 0.41
CA PRO A 472 -7.15 -29.21 1.84
C PRO A 472 -7.04 -27.73 2.20
N SER A 473 -8.18 -27.09 2.50
CA SER A 473 -8.17 -25.77 3.11
C SER A 473 -7.77 -25.93 4.57
N VAL A 474 -6.47 -25.73 4.85
CA VAL A 474 -5.98 -25.60 6.22
C VAL A 474 -6.76 -24.46 6.88
N LEU A 475 -7.47 -24.75 7.97
CA LEU A 475 -8.23 -23.70 8.66
C LEU A 475 -7.26 -22.79 9.41
N VAL A 476 -7.47 -21.49 9.27
CA VAL A 476 -6.63 -20.44 9.86
C VAL A 476 -7.47 -19.47 10.68
N LYS A 477 -6.89 -18.91 11.75
CA LYS A 477 -7.50 -17.83 12.54
C LYS A 477 -6.44 -16.95 13.20
N LEU A 478 -6.83 -15.72 13.55
CA LEU A 478 -6.02 -14.80 14.34
C LEU A 478 -6.54 -14.75 15.79
N VAL A 479 -5.63 -14.72 16.77
CA VAL A 479 -5.97 -14.61 18.21
C VAL A 479 -5.19 -13.49 18.90
N GLY A 480 -5.77 -12.88 19.94
CA GLY A 480 -5.12 -11.86 20.77
C GLY A 480 -4.96 -10.47 20.15
N GLY A 481 -5.49 -10.21 18.95
CA GLY A 481 -5.52 -8.87 18.36
C GLY A 481 -6.66 -7.99 18.90
N ARG A 482 -6.61 -6.68 18.63
CA ARG A 482 -7.66 -5.72 19.02
C ARG A 482 -8.92 -5.85 18.17
N ASN A 483 -8.82 -6.43 16.98
CA ASN A 483 -9.93 -6.69 16.07
C ASN A 483 -9.70 -8.00 15.29
N SER A 484 -10.62 -8.36 14.38
CA SER A 484 -10.59 -9.60 13.59
C SER A 484 -9.50 -9.66 12.51
N HIS A 485 -8.77 -8.57 12.27
CA HIS A 485 -7.78 -8.43 11.20
C HIS A 485 -6.34 -8.46 11.70
N GLU A 486 -6.12 -8.52 13.01
CA GLU A 486 -4.79 -8.61 13.61
C GLU A 486 -4.75 -9.71 14.69
N GLY A 487 -3.56 -10.24 14.95
CA GLY A 487 -3.35 -11.23 16.00
C GLY A 487 -2.26 -12.24 15.68
N ARG A 488 -2.06 -13.19 16.59
CA ARG A 488 -1.19 -14.35 16.34
C ARG A 488 -1.89 -15.34 15.42
N LEU A 489 -1.21 -15.74 14.36
CA LEU A 489 -1.69 -16.78 13.46
C LEU A 489 -1.75 -18.14 14.18
N MET A 490 -2.94 -18.74 14.10
CA MET A 490 -3.21 -20.11 14.48
C MET A 490 -3.65 -20.90 13.25
N VAL A 491 -3.08 -22.09 13.07
CA VAL A 491 -3.39 -23.04 12.00
C VAL A 491 -3.96 -24.33 12.58
N TRP A 492 -4.90 -24.96 11.89
CA TRP A 492 -5.46 -26.26 12.24
C TRP A 492 -4.80 -27.35 11.41
N VAL A 493 -3.97 -28.17 12.05
CA VAL A 493 -3.24 -29.28 11.43
C VAL A 493 -3.31 -30.47 12.36
N ASP A 494 -3.53 -31.68 11.83
CA ASP A 494 -3.60 -32.92 12.61
C ASP A 494 -4.58 -32.86 13.81
N ASP A 495 -5.79 -32.33 13.58
CA ASP A 495 -6.86 -32.17 14.58
C ASP A 495 -6.49 -31.31 15.80
N GLN A 496 -5.55 -30.37 15.65
CA GLN A 496 -5.17 -29.44 16.71
C GLN A 496 -4.88 -28.03 16.19
N TRP A 497 -5.16 -27.04 17.04
CA TRP A 497 -4.77 -25.65 16.81
C TRP A 497 -3.34 -25.41 17.31
N GLY A 498 -2.52 -24.76 16.50
CA GLY A 498 -1.20 -24.31 16.93
C GLY A 498 -0.65 -23.19 16.08
N THR A 499 0.57 -22.77 16.37
CA THR A 499 1.21 -21.59 15.79
C THR A 499 2.15 -21.97 14.66
N VAL A 500 2.56 -20.97 13.88
CA VAL A 500 3.59 -21.11 12.86
C VAL A 500 4.92 -20.58 13.38
N CYS A 501 6.01 -21.28 13.08
CA CYS A 501 7.36 -20.82 13.41
C CYS A 501 7.65 -19.52 12.65
N ASN A 502 8.29 -18.55 13.30
CA ASN A 502 8.74 -17.33 12.61
C ASN A 502 9.96 -17.58 11.71
N HIS A 503 10.62 -18.73 11.81
CA HIS A 503 11.77 -19.08 10.98
C HIS A 503 11.30 -19.38 9.56
N GLY A 504 11.68 -18.56 8.58
CA GLY A 504 11.23 -18.70 7.20
C GLY A 504 9.82 -18.18 6.92
N TRP A 505 9.10 -17.69 7.94
CA TRP A 505 7.84 -16.98 7.76
C TRP A 505 8.11 -15.63 7.06
N ASN A 506 7.57 -15.47 5.86
CA ASN A 506 7.78 -14.31 5.00
C ASN A 506 6.44 -13.66 4.61
N GLN A 507 6.51 -12.47 4.02
CA GLN A 507 5.33 -11.70 3.61
C GLN A 507 4.41 -12.52 2.69
N ASP A 508 4.99 -13.34 1.82
CA ASP A 508 4.26 -14.25 0.91
C ASP A 508 3.38 -15.25 1.67
N ALA A 509 3.95 -15.95 2.65
CA ALA A 509 3.21 -16.91 3.46
C ALA A 509 2.06 -16.26 4.23
N ALA A 510 2.27 -15.06 4.75
CA ALA A 510 1.23 -14.34 5.46
C ALA A 510 0.15 -13.77 4.55
N ALA A 511 0.51 -13.35 3.33
CA ALA A 511 -0.49 -12.94 2.35
C ALA A 511 -1.36 -14.09 1.88
N ILE A 512 -0.80 -15.29 1.74
CA ILE A 512 -1.57 -16.51 1.50
C ILE A 512 -2.60 -16.71 2.61
N VAL A 513 -2.19 -16.58 3.88
CA VAL A 513 -3.10 -16.71 5.02
C VAL A 513 -4.16 -15.60 5.05
N CYS A 514 -3.75 -14.35 4.83
CA CYS A 514 -4.70 -13.23 4.72
C CYS A 514 -5.72 -13.55 3.64
N HIS A 515 -5.29 -13.97 2.45
CA HIS A 515 -6.16 -14.31 1.34
C HIS A 515 -7.11 -15.48 1.69
N GLN A 516 -6.62 -16.54 2.36
CA GLN A 516 -7.45 -17.64 2.87
C GLN A 516 -8.53 -17.16 3.84
N MET A 517 -8.26 -16.09 4.59
CA MET A 517 -9.22 -15.44 5.49
C MET A 517 -10.11 -14.40 4.80
N GLY A 518 -9.98 -14.20 3.49
CA GLY A 518 -10.66 -13.12 2.76
C GLY A 518 -10.14 -11.72 3.10
N LEU A 519 -8.93 -11.65 3.65
CA LEU A 519 -8.21 -10.44 4.04
C LEU A 519 -7.04 -10.17 3.08
N VAL A 520 -6.42 -9.01 3.27
CA VAL A 520 -5.28 -8.56 2.47
C VAL A 520 -4.19 -8.16 3.44
N LEU A 521 -2.98 -8.69 3.28
CA LEU A 521 -1.86 -8.35 4.14
C LEU A 521 -1.58 -6.86 4.02
N ASN A 522 -1.64 -6.10 5.12
CA ASN A 522 -1.07 -4.76 5.15
C ASN A 522 0.43 -4.89 5.37
N PRO A 523 1.27 -4.54 4.39
CA PRO A 523 2.69 -4.83 4.50
C PRO A 523 3.43 -3.93 5.50
N GLU A 524 2.84 -2.79 5.86
CA GLU A 524 3.31 -1.93 6.96
C GLU A 524 3.14 -2.58 8.35
N ASP A 525 2.21 -3.54 8.47
CA ASP A 525 1.94 -4.26 9.72
C ASP A 525 2.69 -5.61 9.75
N TRP A 526 3.56 -5.87 8.77
CA TRP A 526 4.31 -7.11 8.66
C TRP A 526 5.37 -7.26 9.76
N ASP A 527 6.16 -6.22 9.99
CA ASP A 527 7.29 -6.25 10.92
C ASP A 527 6.89 -5.69 12.28
N LEU A 528 5.97 -6.39 12.96
CA LEU A 528 5.57 -6.05 14.31
C LEU A 528 6.76 -6.19 15.27
N GLN A 529 7.09 -5.12 15.98
CA GLN A 529 8.09 -5.16 17.03
C GLN A 529 7.68 -6.15 18.13
N PRO A 530 8.63 -6.77 18.86
CA PRO A 530 8.31 -7.72 19.93
C PRO A 530 7.35 -7.18 21.01
N SER A 531 7.33 -5.87 21.21
CA SER A 531 6.42 -5.16 22.14
C SER A 531 4.97 -5.08 21.63
N GLN A 532 4.76 -5.22 20.32
CA GLN A 532 3.47 -5.16 19.65
C GLN A 532 2.83 -6.55 19.49
N LEU A 533 3.58 -7.63 19.74
CA LEU A 533 3.10 -9.00 19.61
C LEU A 533 2.08 -9.34 20.73
N PRO A 534 0.94 -9.95 20.39
CA PRO A 534 -0.06 -10.35 21.39
C PRO A 534 0.46 -11.47 22.30
N SER A 535 0.05 -11.40 23.57
CA SER A 535 0.39 -12.38 24.61
C SER A 535 -0.36 -13.71 24.43
N GLU A 536 -1.54 -13.68 23.83
CA GLU A 536 -2.32 -14.89 23.56
C GLU A 536 -1.65 -15.79 22.52
N GLY A 537 -1.75 -17.10 22.73
CA GLY A 537 -1.20 -18.13 21.86
C GLY A 537 0.32 -18.32 21.94
N GLN A 538 1.04 -17.65 22.84
CA GLN A 538 2.48 -17.89 23.08
C GLN A 538 2.78 -19.30 23.62
N THR A 539 1.82 -19.92 24.30
CA THR A 539 1.95 -21.28 24.87
C THR A 539 1.45 -22.38 23.94
N SER A 540 0.90 -22.02 22.78
CA SER A 540 0.40 -22.97 21.79
C SER A 540 1.56 -23.68 21.09
N PRO A 541 1.42 -24.98 20.75
CA PRO A 541 2.47 -25.71 20.05
C PRO A 541 2.72 -25.11 18.66
N ILE A 542 3.97 -25.14 18.20
CA ILE A 542 4.32 -24.76 16.82
C ILE A 542 4.07 -25.98 15.93
N LEU A 543 3.12 -25.88 14.99
CA LEU A 543 2.68 -26.99 14.14
C LEU A 543 3.26 -26.93 12.72
N MET A 544 3.57 -25.73 12.23
CA MET A 544 4.30 -25.54 10.97
C MET A 544 5.64 -24.89 11.25
N ARG A 545 6.70 -25.43 10.66
CA ARG A 545 8.08 -24.97 10.81
C ARG A 545 8.65 -24.43 9.52
#